data_AF-A0A947C3Z4-F1
#
_entry.id   AF-A0A947C3Z4-F1
#
_cell.length_a   1.000
_cell.length_b   1.000
_cell.length_c   1.000
_cell.angle_alpha   90.00
_cell.angle_beta   90.00
_cell.angle_gamma   90.00
#
_symmetry.space_group_name_H-M   'P 1'
#
loop_
_entity.id
_entity.type
_entity.pdbx_description
1 polymer ?
#
loop_
_entity_poly.entity_id
_entity_poly.type
_entity_poly.pdbx_seq_one_letter_code
_entity_poly.pdbx_strand_id
1 'polypeptide(L)'
;LHSQALPSDVQAAAPQDVVRYFQGKTPFPVKPAQFAEPGMKFVGARYIKVGAHPAAALYYNHQGRRVTLLVFRSPEIVRNAHRTHVGGRELFYHNVGGNVVTIRQHGGVNYAFFGDLDRPVLFQLAANARVAY
;
A
#
# COMPACT_ATOMS: atom_id res chain seq x y z
N LEU A 1 4.26 -8.19 -25.39
CA LEU A 1 2.98 -8.66 -24.81
C LEU A 1 3.24 -9.18 -23.39
N HIS A 2 3.23 -8.35 -22.34
CA HIS A 2 3.14 -8.83 -20.95
C HIS A 2 2.71 -7.69 -20.02
N SER A 3 1.43 -7.32 -20.12
CA SER A 3 0.75 -6.45 -19.16
C SER A 3 -0.64 -7.01 -18.93
N GLN A 4 -0.74 -8.24 -18.40
CA GLN A 4 -1.99 -8.66 -17.77
C GLN A 4 -2.14 -7.81 -16.51
N ALA A 5 -2.72 -6.62 -16.69
CA ALA A 5 -3.28 -5.85 -15.61
C ALA A 5 -4.32 -6.76 -14.95
N LEU A 6 -3.98 -7.35 -13.80
CA LEU A 6 -4.98 -8.01 -12.97
C LEU A 6 -6.11 -7.00 -12.77
N PRO A 7 -7.35 -7.30 -13.19
CA PRO A 7 -8.39 -6.30 -13.23
C PRO A 7 -8.63 -5.78 -11.81
N SER A 8 -8.52 -4.47 -11.64
CA SER A 8 -8.99 -3.81 -10.42
C SER A 8 -10.49 -4.05 -10.31
N ASP A 9 -10.98 -4.41 -9.12
CA ASP A 9 -12.42 -4.53 -8.87
C ASP A 9 -13.09 -3.15 -8.98
N VAL A 10 -12.34 -2.11 -8.62
CA VAL A 10 -12.70 -0.70 -8.84
C VAL A 10 -11.56 -0.02 -9.56
N GLN A 11 -11.83 0.43 -10.79
CA GLN A 11 -11.01 1.39 -11.51
C GLN A 11 -11.55 2.78 -11.13
N ALA A 12 -10.86 3.48 -10.24
CA ALA A 12 -11.35 4.79 -9.80
C ALA A 12 -10.25 5.83 -9.88
N ALA A 13 -10.53 6.90 -10.65
CA ALA A 13 -9.79 8.14 -10.56
C ALA A 13 -10.04 8.84 -9.21
N ALA A 14 -11.14 8.50 -8.51
CA ALA A 14 -11.55 9.11 -7.25
C ALA A 14 -11.35 8.14 -6.05
N PRO A 15 -10.49 8.47 -5.07
CA PRO A 15 -10.29 7.68 -3.85
C PRO A 15 -11.56 7.35 -3.06
N GLN A 16 -12.61 8.17 -3.16
CA GLN A 16 -13.87 8.00 -2.42
C GLN A 16 -14.64 6.74 -2.84
N ASP A 17 -14.59 6.37 -4.11
CA ASP A 17 -15.29 5.19 -4.61
C ASP A 17 -14.67 3.90 -4.07
N VAL A 18 -13.34 3.92 -3.87
CA VAL A 18 -12.62 2.81 -3.22
C VAL A 18 -12.99 2.72 -1.74
N VAL A 19 -13.07 3.85 -1.03
CA VAL A 19 -13.52 3.84 0.37
C VAL A 19 -14.91 3.19 0.47
N ARG A 20 -15.86 3.61 -0.38
CA ARG A 20 -17.22 3.04 -0.43
C ARG A 20 -17.22 1.56 -0.77
N TYR A 21 -16.42 1.14 -1.75
CA TYR A 21 -16.34 -0.25 -2.17
C TYR A 21 -15.91 -1.19 -1.04
N PHE A 22 -15.00 -0.75 -0.16
CA PHE A 22 -14.51 -1.57 0.95
C PHE A 22 -15.39 -1.51 2.21
N GLN A 23 -16.39 -0.64 2.27
CA GLN A 23 -17.33 -0.59 3.40
C GLN A 23 -18.01 -1.95 3.57
N GLY A 24 -17.90 -2.53 4.77
CA GLY A 24 -18.45 -3.85 5.10
C GLY A 24 -17.68 -5.06 4.55
N LYS A 25 -16.71 -4.88 3.63
CA LYS A 25 -15.89 -6.00 3.09
C LYS A 25 -14.67 -6.31 3.96
N THR A 26 -14.17 -5.32 4.69
CA THR A 26 -13.03 -5.45 5.60
C THR A 26 -13.43 -5.03 7.01
N PRO A 27 -12.88 -5.66 8.06
CA PRO A 27 -13.13 -5.28 9.46
C PRO A 27 -12.32 -4.03 9.89
N PHE A 28 -11.84 -3.25 8.91
CA PHE A 28 -11.05 -2.05 9.07
C PHE A 28 -11.33 -1.11 7.89
N PRO A 29 -11.22 0.22 8.09
CA PRO A 29 -11.40 1.18 7.01
C PRO A 29 -10.22 1.10 6.02
N VAL A 30 -10.54 1.03 4.73
CA VAL A 30 -9.54 1.13 3.66
C VAL A 30 -9.52 2.56 3.17
N LYS A 31 -8.42 3.26 3.43
CA LYS A 31 -8.21 4.64 3.00
C LYS A 31 -7.02 4.72 2.05
N PRO A 32 -7.21 5.11 0.77
CA PRO A 32 -6.10 5.34 -0.13
C PRO A 32 -5.12 6.37 0.41
N ALA A 33 -3.84 6.03 0.41
CA ALA A 33 -2.79 6.97 0.74
C ALA A 33 -2.72 8.06 -0.34
N GLN A 34 -2.54 9.30 0.09
CA GLN A 34 -2.22 10.45 -0.75
C GLN A 34 -0.71 10.68 -0.74
N PHE A 35 -0.17 11.12 -1.86
CA PHE A 35 1.24 11.44 -2.01
C PHE A 35 1.36 12.85 -2.56
N ALA A 36 2.28 13.64 -2.00
CA ALA A 36 2.57 14.97 -2.54
C ALA A 36 3.38 14.91 -3.85
N GLU A 37 3.90 13.73 -4.19
CA GLU A 37 4.73 13.52 -5.38
C GLU A 37 3.87 13.52 -6.66
N PRO A 38 4.12 14.41 -7.63
CA PRO A 38 3.29 14.56 -8.83
C PRO A 38 3.24 13.31 -9.72
N GLY A 39 4.23 12.42 -9.60
CA GLY A 39 4.35 11.20 -10.38
C GLY A 39 3.46 10.05 -9.91
N MET A 40 2.80 10.18 -8.75
CA MET A 40 2.05 9.10 -8.11
C MET A 40 0.56 9.20 -8.43
N LYS A 41 0.06 8.33 -9.30
CA LYS A 41 -1.34 8.29 -9.71
C LYS A 41 -2.05 7.09 -9.11
N PHE A 42 -3.19 7.32 -8.48
CA PHE A 42 -4.04 6.23 -8.03
C PHE A 42 -4.76 5.60 -9.23
N VAL A 43 -4.71 4.27 -9.33
CA VAL A 43 -5.24 3.51 -10.48
C VAL A 43 -6.51 2.76 -10.11
N GLY A 44 -6.59 2.26 -8.88
CA GLY A 44 -7.75 1.51 -8.43
C GLY A 44 -7.43 0.59 -7.27
N ALA A 45 -8.34 -0.31 -6.98
CA ALA A 45 -8.19 -1.23 -5.88
C ALA A 45 -8.84 -2.58 -6.14
N ARG A 46 -8.43 -3.57 -5.34
CA ARG A 46 -8.96 -4.93 -5.35
C ARG A 46 -9.10 -5.47 -3.94
N TYR A 47 -10.23 -6.10 -3.65
CA TYR A 47 -10.36 -6.90 -2.43
C TYR A 47 -9.62 -8.21 -2.59
N ILE A 48 -8.78 -8.54 -1.61
CA ILE A 48 -8.03 -9.79 -1.59
C ILE A 48 -8.08 -10.44 -0.21
N LYS A 49 -7.56 -11.67 -0.13
CA LYS A 49 -7.24 -12.33 1.14
C LYS A 49 -5.76 -12.70 1.15
N VAL A 50 -5.09 -12.44 2.27
CA VAL A 50 -3.74 -12.94 2.56
C VAL A 50 -3.89 -14.08 3.56
N GLY A 51 -3.78 -15.32 3.07
CA GLY A 51 -4.28 -16.49 3.81
C GLY A 51 -5.78 -16.36 4.08
N ALA A 52 -6.19 -16.46 5.34
CA ALA A 52 -7.58 -16.27 5.76
C ALA A 52 -7.96 -14.80 6.04
N HIS A 53 -7.01 -13.86 5.99
CA HIS A 53 -7.21 -12.49 6.46
C HIS A 53 -7.60 -11.54 5.32
N PRO A 54 -8.69 -10.76 5.46
CA PRO A 54 -9.06 -9.72 4.50
C PRO A 54 -7.96 -8.68 4.34
N ALA A 55 -7.71 -8.26 3.11
CA ALA A 55 -6.81 -7.16 2.77
C ALA A 55 -7.32 -6.40 1.53
N ALA A 56 -6.87 -5.17 1.38
CA ALA A 56 -7.09 -4.39 0.16
C ALA A 56 -5.77 -4.19 -0.57
N ALA A 57 -5.74 -4.49 -1.86
CA ALA A 57 -4.64 -4.10 -2.74
C ALA A 57 -5.02 -2.79 -3.42
N LEU A 58 -4.28 -1.73 -3.12
CA LEU A 58 -4.43 -0.41 -3.73
C LEU A 58 -3.32 -0.23 -4.77
N TYR A 59 -3.69 0.05 -6.01
CA TYR A 59 -2.77 0.16 -7.12
C TYR A 59 -2.49 1.62 -7.45
N TYR A 60 -1.20 1.92 -7.57
CA TYR A 60 -0.70 3.20 -7.98
C TYR A 60 0.26 3.02 -9.14
N ASN A 61 0.37 4.07 -9.96
CA ASN A 61 1.36 4.18 -11.00
C ASN A 61 2.32 5.31 -10.63
N HIS A 62 3.61 4.99 -10.56
CA HIS A 62 4.71 5.93 -10.36
C HIS A 62 5.57 5.94 -11.63
N GLN A 63 5.44 6.99 -12.44
CA GLN A 63 6.22 7.16 -13.69
C GLN A 63 6.20 5.95 -14.65
N GLY A 64 5.07 5.25 -14.75
CA GLY A 64 4.91 4.06 -15.60
C GLY A 64 5.15 2.73 -14.87
N ARG A 65 5.65 2.76 -13.63
CA ARG A 65 5.88 1.58 -12.79
C ARG A 65 4.76 1.40 -11.78
N ARG A 66 4.29 0.16 -11.61
CA ARG A 66 3.23 -0.15 -10.65
C ARG A 66 3.79 -0.22 -9.23
N VAL A 67 3.15 0.51 -8.33
CA VAL A 67 3.32 0.40 -6.88
C VAL A 67 2.03 -0.14 -6.30
N THR A 68 2.15 -1.16 -5.44
CA THR A 68 1.00 -1.72 -4.73
C THR A 68 1.12 -1.43 -3.25
N LEU A 69 0.02 -0.93 -2.68
CA LEU A 69 -0.15 -0.78 -1.25
C LEU A 69 -1.11 -1.87 -0.78
N LEU A 70 -0.64 -2.79 0.04
CA LEU A 70 -1.51 -3.71 0.76
C LEU A 70 -1.93 -3.08 2.09
N VAL A 71 -3.25 -2.98 2.28
CA VAL A 71 -3.88 -2.46 3.48
C VAL A 71 -4.51 -3.60 4.25
N PHE A 72 -4.03 -3.86 5.46
CA PHE A 72 -4.47 -4.98 6.30
C PHE A 72 -4.19 -4.73 7.78
N ARG A 73 -4.89 -5.46 8.65
CA ARG A 73 -4.62 -5.46 10.10
C ARG A 73 -3.90 -6.76 10.47
N SER A 74 -2.64 -6.64 10.89
CA SER A 74 -1.88 -7.75 11.48
C SER A 74 -0.74 -7.19 12.34
N PRO A 75 -0.79 -7.30 13.68
CA PRO A 75 0.30 -6.81 14.53
C PRO A 75 1.57 -7.66 14.37
N GLU A 76 1.43 -8.93 14.00
CA GLU A 76 2.54 -9.87 13.83
C GLU A 76 3.54 -9.42 12.77
N ILE A 77 3.07 -8.76 11.71
CA ILE A 77 3.91 -8.43 10.55
C ILE A 77 5.07 -7.49 10.90
N VAL A 78 4.94 -6.67 11.96
CA VAL A 78 6.00 -5.75 12.37
C VAL A 78 6.88 -6.30 13.49
N ARG A 79 6.52 -7.39 14.16
CA ARG A 79 7.26 -7.91 15.33
C ARG A 79 8.71 -8.25 14.99
N ASN A 80 8.92 -8.88 13.83
CA ASN A 80 10.24 -9.31 13.36
C ASN A 80 10.74 -8.47 12.18
N ALA A 81 10.15 -7.29 11.95
CA ALA A 81 10.55 -6.41 10.85
C ALA A 81 11.79 -5.59 11.23
N HIS A 82 12.63 -5.29 10.24
CA HIS A 82 13.66 -4.28 10.40
C HIS A 82 13.01 -2.91 10.55
N ARG A 83 13.67 -2.01 11.28
CA ARG A 83 13.22 -0.63 11.49
C ARG A 83 14.16 0.34 10.81
N THR A 84 13.61 1.44 10.31
CA THR A 84 14.38 2.55 9.76
C THR A 84 13.61 3.86 9.96
N HIS A 85 14.33 4.98 9.89
CA HIS A 85 13.74 6.31 9.97
C HIS A 85 14.02 7.08 8.68
N VAL A 86 12.97 7.62 8.08
CA VAL A 86 13.07 8.45 6.86
C VAL A 86 12.24 9.70 7.05
N GLY A 87 12.86 10.87 6.92
CA GLY A 87 12.19 12.16 7.11
C GLY A 87 11.48 12.30 8.47
N GLY A 88 12.08 11.75 9.54
CA GLY A 88 11.50 11.78 10.89
C GLY A 88 10.33 10.81 11.11
N ARG A 89 10.06 9.88 10.18
CA ARG A 89 9.02 8.86 10.32
C ARG A 89 9.64 7.48 10.47
N GLU A 90 9.17 6.74 11.46
CA GLU A 90 9.49 5.32 11.62
C GLU A 90 8.80 4.49 10.52
N LEU A 91 9.57 3.60 9.90
CA LEU A 91 9.11 2.62 8.94
C LEU A 91 9.63 1.24 9.35
N PHE A 92 8.83 0.22 9.02
CA PHE A 92 9.21 -1.17 9.16
C PHE A 92 9.50 -1.75 7.77
N TYR A 93 10.34 -2.76 7.64
CA TYR A 93 10.48 -3.46 6.36
C TYR A 93 10.95 -4.90 6.51
N HIS A 94 10.62 -5.69 5.47
CA HIS A 94 11.11 -7.05 5.27
C HIS A 94 11.81 -7.17 3.93
N ASN A 95 12.79 -8.07 3.84
CA ASN A 95 13.34 -8.53 2.56
C ASN A 95 12.71 -9.88 2.23
N VAL A 96 11.95 -9.95 1.14
CA VAL A 96 11.23 -11.15 0.71
C VAL A 96 11.63 -11.48 -0.72
N GLY A 97 12.35 -12.59 -0.92
CA GLY A 97 12.76 -13.06 -2.25
C GLY A 97 13.51 -11.99 -3.07
N GLY A 98 14.43 -11.27 -2.43
CA GLY A 98 15.21 -10.19 -3.06
C GLY A 98 14.49 -8.84 -3.19
N ASN A 99 13.20 -8.76 -2.83
CA ASN A 99 12.42 -7.53 -2.88
C ASN A 99 12.21 -6.95 -1.48
N VAL A 100 12.17 -5.62 -1.37
CA VAL A 100 11.82 -4.95 -0.12
C VAL A 100 10.31 -4.75 -0.02
N VAL A 101 9.74 -5.10 1.12
CA VAL A 101 8.37 -4.77 1.50
C VAL A 101 8.44 -3.77 2.63
N THR A 102 8.09 -2.52 2.34
CA THR A 102 8.13 -1.43 3.33
C THR A 102 6.77 -1.29 3.97
N ILE A 103 6.69 -1.15 5.29
CA ILE A 103 5.45 -1.13 6.04
C ILE A 103 5.38 0.16 6.85
N ARG A 104 4.27 0.88 6.70
CA ARG A 104 3.90 1.99 7.56
C ARG A 104 2.64 1.65 8.33
N GLN A 105 2.65 1.89 9.64
CA GLN A 105 1.49 1.73 10.48
C GLN A 105 0.74 3.05 10.62
N HIS A 106 -0.58 3.01 10.53
CA HIS A 106 -1.45 4.16 10.74
C HIS A 106 -2.82 3.70 11.27
N GLY A 107 -3.24 4.20 12.43
CA GLY A 107 -4.55 3.87 13.01
C GLY A 107 -4.78 2.37 13.26
N GLY A 108 -3.74 1.61 13.61
CA GLY A 108 -3.84 0.15 13.80
C GLY A 108 -3.99 -0.65 12.50
N VAL A 109 -3.74 -0.04 11.34
CA VAL A 109 -3.73 -0.68 10.02
C VAL A 109 -2.32 -0.56 9.43
N ASN A 110 -1.86 -1.61 8.78
CA ASN A 110 -0.59 -1.64 8.07
C ASN A 110 -0.80 -1.28 6.60
N TYR A 111 0.06 -0.42 6.09
CA TYR A 111 0.22 -0.10 4.68
C TYR A 111 1.55 -0.67 4.22
N ALA A 112 1.52 -1.81 3.53
CA ALA A 112 2.72 -2.45 2.98
C ALA A 112 2.91 -2.04 1.51
N PHE A 113 4.03 -1.39 1.22
CA PHE A 113 4.44 -0.87 -0.07
C PHE A 113 5.42 -1.84 -0.73
N PHE A 114 5.13 -2.22 -1.96
CA PHE A 114 6.01 -3.03 -2.79
C PHE A 114 5.73 -2.75 -4.27
N GLY A 115 6.73 -3.01 -5.10
CA GLY A 115 6.69 -2.73 -6.53
C GLY A 115 8.11 -2.79 -7.09
N ASP A 116 8.23 -2.61 -8.39
CA ASP A 116 9.51 -2.61 -9.10
C ASP A 116 10.20 -1.24 -8.98
N LEU A 117 10.53 -0.88 -7.74
CA LEU A 117 11.17 0.37 -7.36
C LEU A 117 12.33 0.09 -6.40
N ASP A 118 13.37 0.91 -6.50
CA ASP A 118 14.51 0.81 -5.60
C ASP A 118 14.10 1.08 -4.15
N ARG A 119 14.77 0.40 -3.22
CA ARG A 119 14.49 0.51 -1.79
C ARG A 119 14.43 1.96 -1.27
N PRO A 120 15.36 2.86 -1.61
CA PRO A 120 15.29 4.25 -1.15
C PRO A 120 14.01 4.97 -1.60
N VAL A 121 13.54 4.68 -2.82
CA VAL A 121 12.31 5.26 -3.37
C VAL A 121 11.08 4.73 -2.63
N LEU A 122 11.01 3.41 -2.39
CA LEU A 122 9.91 2.82 -1.61
C LEU A 122 9.85 3.36 -0.18
N PHE A 123 11.00 3.54 0.47
CA PHE A 123 11.06 4.14 1.81
C PHE A 123 10.57 5.59 1.80
N GLN A 124 11.00 6.39 0.82
CA GLN A 124 10.57 7.78 0.69
C GLN A 124 9.06 7.88 0.42
N LEU A 125 8.51 7.01 -0.44
CA LEU A 125 7.07 6.94 -0.70
C LEU A 125 6.30 6.57 0.57
N ALA A 126 6.74 5.54 1.31
CA ALA A 126 6.09 5.13 2.54
C ALA A 126 6.13 6.23 3.61
N ALA A 127 7.26 6.94 3.75
CA ALA A 127 7.36 8.07 4.66
C ALA A 127 6.41 9.22 4.27
N ASN A 128 6.32 9.55 2.98
CA ASN A 128 5.53 10.69 2.51
C ASN A 128 4.04 10.40 2.33
N ALA A 129 3.62 9.14 2.42
CA ALA A 129 2.22 8.77 2.39
C ALA A 129 1.43 9.58 3.43
N ARG A 130 0.29 10.14 3.03
CA ARG A 130 -0.66 10.80 3.94
C ARG A 130 -1.95 10.00 3.90
N VAL A 131 -2.36 9.53 5.07
CA VAL A 131 -3.63 8.82 5.25
C VAL A 131 -4.49 9.74 6.10
N ALA A 132 -5.70 10.03 5.63
CA ALA A 132 -6.64 10.85 6.39
C ALA A 132 -7.09 10.11 7.66
N TYR A 133 -7.21 10.82 8.79
CA TYR A 133 -7.73 10.29 10.06
C TYR A 133 -9.21 9.93 9.98
#